data_AF-A0A969JNE7-F1
#
_entry.id   AF-A0A969JNE7-F1
#
_cell.length_a   1.000
_cell.length_b   1.000
_cell.length_c   1.000
_cell.angle_alpha   90.00
_cell.angle_beta   90.00
_cell.angle_gamma   90.00
#
_symmetry.space_group_name_H-M   'P 1'
#
loop_
_entity.id
_entity.type
_entity.pdbx_description
1 polymer ?
#
loop_
_entity_poly.entity_id
_entity_poly.type
_entity_poly.pdbx_seq_one_letter_code
_entity_poly.pdbx_strand_id
1 'polypeptide(L)'
;MVFFALESSFNLDSAYQYVLRSTASFNQTSDRDKERLQRFPLDSSILVDLRQEIDSAAFERAKSINTESAYISFIHEFSFAREKESAIELRNEVAYIDALKVNTYESFLAYVQRYPQSLRTAEAEQRYERLLYEAKTKDGKLTSLEAFLKEYPQTTYRPAVEKRIFEISTSSGDEKDFINFAKKYSTSEYVDAARDIVFHIARQNDTPFPSSLLNDSLRNIINLEKGYWIPIFRGGFYGFINDQGHDIITPKFKNINEDYLCGEISDDVLETSAGLISRSGEVIFKGAISKAEELGYGFVLVKTKNCTHLIHKSGRKFNNDCIADALIIAGRFLAVKTGLNWGLYAFNGNEILAPSYLSISAYNDLIILSRTEKKSLFTINEIIKVADGGKLIESMVFD
;
A
#
# COMPACT_ATOMS: atom_id res chain seq x y z
N MET A 1 -58.81 -18.55 -8.46
CA MET A 1 -57.89 -18.41 -9.62
C MET A 1 -58.62 -17.58 -10.66
N VAL A 2 -58.44 -16.25 -10.61
CA VAL A 2 -58.92 -15.34 -11.66
C VAL A 2 -57.73 -14.45 -11.97
N PHE A 3 -57.16 -14.69 -13.15
CA PHE A 3 -56.08 -13.94 -13.76
C PHE A 3 -56.54 -12.50 -13.98
N PHE A 4 -55.93 -11.53 -13.31
CA PHE A 4 -55.90 -10.17 -13.86
C PHE A 4 -54.72 -10.12 -14.83
N ALA A 5 -55.06 -10.25 -16.10
CA ALA A 5 -54.16 -9.90 -17.18
C ALA A 5 -53.72 -8.43 -16.97
N LEU A 6 -52.41 -8.22 -16.93
CA LEU A 6 -51.79 -6.93 -17.19
C LEU A 6 -52.26 -6.46 -18.57
N GLU A 7 -53.35 -5.70 -18.64
CA GLU A 7 -53.76 -5.05 -19.87
C GLU A 7 -52.73 -3.98 -20.23
N SER A 8 -51.90 -4.32 -21.22
CA SER A 8 -50.87 -3.49 -21.82
C SER A 8 -51.44 -2.36 -22.71
N SER A 9 -52.66 -1.89 -22.45
CA SER A 9 -53.41 -0.99 -23.35
C SER A 9 -53.72 0.39 -22.78
N PHE A 10 -53.52 0.63 -21.48
CA PHE A 10 -53.72 1.94 -20.88
C PHE A 10 -52.42 2.77 -20.91
N ASN A 11 -52.46 3.89 -21.62
CA ASN A 11 -51.36 4.85 -21.65
C ASN A 11 -51.32 5.62 -20.33
N LEU A 12 -50.64 5.05 -19.33
CA LEU A 12 -50.47 5.62 -17.98
C LEU A 12 -49.95 7.05 -18.03
N ASP A 13 -49.04 7.33 -18.96
CA ASP A 13 -48.42 8.64 -19.12
C ASP A 13 -49.47 9.69 -19.55
N SER A 14 -50.36 9.32 -20.49
CA SER A 14 -51.49 10.15 -20.89
C SER A 14 -52.52 10.31 -19.77
N ALA A 15 -52.83 9.23 -19.05
CA ALA A 15 -53.74 9.26 -17.91
C ALA A 15 -53.22 10.23 -16.84
N TYR A 16 -51.94 10.18 -16.52
CA TYR A 16 -51.28 11.09 -15.59
C TYR A 16 -51.39 12.55 -16.04
N GLN A 17 -51.10 12.85 -17.31
CA GLN A 17 -51.26 14.21 -17.85
C GLN A 17 -52.70 14.72 -17.77
N TYR A 18 -53.70 13.87 -18.05
CA TYR A 18 -55.10 14.25 -17.92
C TYR A 18 -55.50 14.50 -16.47
N VAL A 19 -55.01 13.70 -15.52
CA VAL A 19 -55.29 13.90 -14.09
C VAL A 19 -54.61 15.18 -13.58
N LEU A 20 -53.39 15.49 -14.01
CA LEU A 20 -52.72 16.76 -13.68
C LEU A 20 -53.50 17.97 -14.21
N ARG A 21 -53.93 17.93 -15.48
CA ARG A 21 -54.75 18.98 -16.08
C ARG A 21 -56.10 19.13 -15.38
N SER A 22 -56.74 18.01 -15.04
CA SER A 22 -58.03 18.00 -14.33
C SER A 22 -57.90 18.59 -12.93
N THR A 23 -56.83 18.24 -12.21
CA THR A 23 -56.52 18.80 -10.89
C THR A 23 -56.28 20.31 -10.96
N ALA A 24 -55.50 20.77 -11.94
CA ALA A 24 -55.24 22.20 -12.14
C ALA A 24 -56.53 22.97 -12.46
N SER A 25 -57.35 22.47 -13.39
CA SER A 25 -58.64 23.07 -13.76
C SER A 25 -59.62 23.09 -12.59
N PHE A 26 -59.70 22.00 -11.81
CA PHE A 26 -60.56 21.91 -10.64
C PHE A 26 -60.17 22.96 -9.58
N ASN A 27 -58.87 23.14 -9.35
CA ASN A 27 -58.36 24.15 -8.40
C ASN A 27 -58.72 25.58 -8.81
N GLN A 28 -58.76 25.87 -10.12
CA GLN A 28 -59.12 27.18 -10.68
C GLN A 28 -60.63 27.43 -10.82
N THR A 29 -61.46 26.41 -10.56
CA THR A 29 -62.92 26.49 -10.71
C THR A 29 -63.57 27.21 -9.52
N SER A 30 -64.65 27.96 -9.78
CA SER A 30 -65.40 28.70 -8.75
C SER A 30 -66.10 27.75 -7.75
N ASP A 31 -66.35 28.20 -6.52
CA ASP A 31 -66.99 27.37 -5.48
C ASP A 31 -68.39 26.90 -5.92
N ARG A 32 -69.14 27.76 -6.61
CA ARG A 32 -70.46 27.44 -7.19
C ARG A 32 -70.38 26.30 -8.20
N ASP A 33 -69.35 26.29 -9.04
CA ASP A 33 -69.19 25.25 -10.05
C ASP A 33 -68.61 23.97 -9.45
N LYS A 34 -67.80 24.05 -8.38
CA LYS A 34 -67.39 22.89 -7.58
C LYS A 34 -68.59 22.19 -6.93
N GLU A 35 -69.56 22.93 -6.38
CA GLU A 35 -70.82 22.36 -5.86
C GLU A 35 -71.64 21.65 -6.94
N ARG A 36 -71.60 22.14 -8.19
CA ARG A 36 -72.24 21.46 -9.33
C ARG A 36 -71.50 20.19 -9.71
N LEU A 37 -70.17 20.23 -9.67
CA LEU A 37 -69.32 19.09 -9.97
C LEU A 37 -69.52 17.96 -8.97
N GLN A 38 -69.86 18.23 -7.70
CA GLN A 38 -70.23 17.21 -6.68
C GLN A 38 -71.47 16.36 -7.04
N ARG A 39 -72.31 16.80 -8.00
CA ARG A 39 -73.41 15.99 -8.53
C ARG A 39 -72.91 14.84 -9.40
N PHE A 40 -71.71 14.99 -9.94
CA PHE A 40 -70.86 13.90 -10.38
C PHE A 40 -69.97 13.57 -9.17
N PRO A 41 -69.67 12.32 -8.83
CA PRO A 41 -68.81 12.02 -7.68
C PRO A 41 -67.35 12.42 -7.99
N LEU A 42 -67.08 13.72 -8.10
CA LEU A 42 -65.80 14.33 -8.42
C LEU A 42 -65.50 15.39 -7.37
N ASP A 43 -64.48 15.12 -6.58
CA ASP A 43 -63.91 16.06 -5.63
C ASP A 43 -62.37 16.02 -5.70
N SER A 44 -61.72 16.86 -4.88
CA SER A 44 -60.27 16.93 -4.87
C SER A 44 -59.61 15.65 -4.36
N SER A 45 -60.24 14.90 -3.45
CA SER A 45 -59.71 13.62 -2.95
C SER A 45 -59.65 12.58 -4.06
N ILE A 46 -60.73 12.45 -4.83
CA ILE A 46 -60.82 11.48 -5.93
C ILE A 46 -59.74 11.73 -6.99
N LEU A 47 -59.47 12.99 -7.34
CA LEU A 47 -58.39 13.33 -8.28
C LEU A 47 -56.99 13.02 -7.71
N VAL A 48 -56.80 13.21 -6.40
CA VAL A 48 -55.53 12.91 -5.71
C VAL A 48 -55.31 11.41 -5.57
N ASP A 49 -56.37 10.64 -5.28
CA ASP A 49 -56.32 9.19 -5.17
C ASP A 49 -56.11 8.55 -6.54
N LEU A 50 -56.81 9.02 -7.58
CA LEU A 50 -56.59 8.58 -8.95
C LEU A 50 -55.16 8.84 -9.43
N ARG A 51 -54.56 9.98 -9.07
CA ARG A 51 -53.15 10.24 -9.37
C ARG A 51 -52.24 9.22 -8.68
N GLN A 52 -52.49 8.92 -7.40
CA GLN A 52 -51.71 7.93 -6.65
C GLN A 52 -51.83 6.54 -7.26
N GLU A 53 -53.01 6.11 -7.68
CA GLU A 53 -53.19 4.81 -8.34
C GLU A 53 -52.40 4.73 -9.65
N ILE A 54 -52.40 5.81 -10.44
CA ILE A 54 -51.60 5.92 -11.67
C ILE A 54 -50.11 5.89 -11.35
N ASP A 55 -49.66 6.64 -10.33
CA ASP A 55 -48.27 6.67 -9.87
C ASP A 55 -47.80 5.28 -9.45
N SER A 56 -48.57 4.58 -8.61
CA SER A 56 -48.24 3.23 -8.15
C SER A 56 -48.24 2.22 -9.29
N ALA A 57 -49.19 2.31 -10.23
CA ALA A 57 -49.20 1.44 -11.42
C ALA A 57 -48.00 1.69 -12.33
N ALA A 58 -47.60 2.95 -12.53
CA ALA A 58 -46.41 3.32 -13.29
C ALA A 58 -45.11 2.85 -12.60
N PHE A 59 -45.06 2.88 -11.28
CA PHE A 59 -43.95 2.36 -10.50
C PHE A 59 -43.83 0.83 -10.62
N GLU A 60 -44.94 0.09 -10.50
CA GLU A 60 -44.93 -1.37 -10.71
C GLU A 60 -44.54 -1.74 -12.15
N ARG A 61 -44.95 -0.95 -13.15
CA ARG A 61 -44.44 -1.07 -14.53
C ARG A 61 -42.92 -0.92 -14.57
N ALA A 62 -42.37 0.13 -13.94
CA ALA A 62 -40.92 0.35 -13.88
C ALA A 62 -40.18 -0.82 -13.18
N LYS A 63 -40.74 -1.34 -12.08
CA LYS A 63 -40.21 -2.52 -11.37
C LYS A 63 -40.24 -3.79 -12.20
N SER A 64 -41.26 -3.97 -13.05
CA SER A 64 -41.35 -5.13 -13.93
C SER A 64 -40.28 -5.11 -15.04
N ILE A 65 -39.94 -3.92 -15.55
CA ILE A 65 -38.89 -3.72 -16.56
C ILE A 65 -37.50 -3.80 -15.90
N ASN A 66 -37.39 -3.23 -14.69
CA ASN A 66 -36.21 -3.25 -13.83
C ASN A 66 -34.91 -2.78 -14.51
N THR A 67 -34.98 -1.71 -15.29
CA THR A 67 -33.81 -1.07 -15.91
C THR A 67 -33.60 0.33 -15.35
N GLU A 68 -32.36 0.80 -15.38
CA GLU A 68 -32.01 2.18 -15.03
C GLU A 68 -32.88 3.19 -15.80
N SER A 69 -33.06 2.98 -17.11
CA SER A 69 -33.89 3.84 -17.97
C SER A 69 -35.36 3.87 -17.55
N ALA A 70 -35.95 2.73 -17.17
CA ALA A 70 -37.35 2.66 -16.75
C ALA A 70 -37.59 3.46 -15.47
N TYR A 71 -36.69 3.35 -14.49
CA TYR A 71 -36.78 4.15 -13.27
C TYR A 71 -36.50 5.64 -13.53
N ILE A 72 -35.55 5.99 -14.42
CA ILE A 72 -35.33 7.38 -14.83
C ILE A 72 -36.59 7.99 -15.44
N SER A 73 -37.24 7.29 -16.37
CA SER A 73 -38.50 7.73 -16.96
C SER A 73 -39.58 7.93 -15.90
N PHE A 74 -39.74 6.99 -14.97
CA PHE A 74 -40.70 7.11 -13.88
C PHE A 74 -40.43 8.33 -12.99
N ILE A 75 -39.18 8.52 -12.54
CA ILE A 75 -38.78 9.64 -11.66
C ILE A 75 -39.03 11.00 -12.34
N HIS A 76 -38.81 11.07 -13.65
CA HIS A 76 -39.00 12.29 -14.43
C HIS A 76 -40.49 12.59 -14.67
N GLU A 77 -41.26 11.60 -15.11
CA GLU A 77 -42.65 11.77 -15.50
C GLU A 77 -43.60 11.89 -14.30
N PHE A 78 -43.39 11.06 -13.26
CA PHE A 78 -44.26 10.95 -12.08
C PHE A 78 -43.62 11.65 -10.87
N SER A 79 -43.24 12.92 -11.04
CA SER A 79 -42.43 13.67 -10.09
C SER A 79 -43.05 13.90 -8.70
N PHE A 80 -44.37 13.72 -8.56
CA PHE A 80 -45.13 13.84 -7.31
C PHE A 80 -45.47 12.49 -6.65
N ALA A 81 -45.03 11.38 -7.24
CA ALA A 81 -45.26 10.05 -6.71
C ALA A 81 -44.61 9.89 -5.32
N ARG A 82 -45.29 9.18 -4.42
CA ARG A 82 -44.77 8.89 -3.07
C ARG A 82 -43.59 7.91 -3.14
N GLU A 83 -43.55 7.11 -4.19
CA GLU A 83 -42.58 6.06 -4.47
C GLU A 83 -41.29 6.59 -5.12
N LYS A 84 -41.17 7.91 -5.34
CA LYS A 84 -40.03 8.52 -6.02
C LYS A 84 -38.68 8.16 -5.38
N GLU A 85 -38.58 8.22 -4.06
CA GLU A 85 -37.34 7.86 -3.35
C GLU A 85 -37.01 6.36 -3.54
N SER A 86 -38.00 5.49 -3.41
CA SER A 86 -37.83 4.06 -3.69
C SER A 86 -37.39 3.80 -5.14
N ALA A 87 -37.92 4.55 -6.11
CA ALA A 87 -37.48 4.47 -7.50
C ALA A 87 -36.04 4.96 -7.70
N ILE A 88 -35.61 6.00 -6.99
CA ILE A 88 -34.21 6.47 -6.98
C ILE A 88 -33.29 5.38 -6.43
N GLU A 89 -33.66 4.73 -5.32
CA GLU A 89 -32.89 3.64 -4.74
C GLU A 89 -32.78 2.44 -5.69
N LEU A 90 -33.90 1.99 -6.27
CA LEU A 90 -33.91 0.88 -7.23
C LEU A 90 -33.12 1.20 -8.50
N ARG A 91 -33.23 2.43 -9.02
CA ARG A 91 -32.39 2.91 -10.13
C ARG A 91 -30.91 2.79 -9.79
N ASN A 92 -30.52 3.30 -8.62
CA ASN A 92 -29.14 3.29 -8.16
C ASN A 92 -28.64 1.85 -7.93
N GLU A 93 -29.48 0.93 -7.46
CA GLU A 93 -29.12 -0.48 -7.29
C GLU A 93 -28.95 -1.18 -8.65
N VAL A 94 -29.87 -0.98 -9.60
CA VAL A 94 -29.75 -1.56 -10.95
C VAL A 94 -28.51 -1.03 -11.66
N ALA A 95 -28.26 0.29 -11.62
CA ALA A 95 -27.07 0.86 -12.22
C ALA A 95 -25.77 0.35 -11.58
N TYR A 96 -25.79 0.08 -10.26
CA TYR A 96 -24.66 -0.51 -9.55
C TYR A 96 -24.43 -1.98 -9.98
N ILE A 97 -25.51 -2.75 -10.09
CA ILE A 97 -25.47 -4.13 -10.60
C ILE A 97 -24.94 -4.16 -12.03
N ASP A 98 -25.32 -3.21 -12.88
CA ASP A 98 -24.80 -3.14 -14.24
C ASP A 98 -23.31 -2.79 -14.26
N ALA A 99 -22.84 -1.89 -13.38
CA ALA A 99 -21.41 -1.67 -13.18
C ALA A 99 -20.69 -2.94 -12.69
N LEU A 100 -21.30 -3.72 -11.79
CA LEU A 100 -20.75 -5.01 -11.32
C LEU A 100 -20.67 -6.05 -12.44
N LYS A 101 -21.60 -6.06 -13.40
CA LYS A 101 -21.55 -6.98 -14.56
C LYS A 101 -20.40 -6.64 -15.50
N VAL A 102 -20.14 -5.35 -15.73
CA VAL A 102 -19.05 -4.87 -16.59
C VAL A 102 -17.69 -5.00 -15.87
N ASN A 103 -17.67 -4.68 -14.58
CA ASN A 103 -16.54 -4.83 -13.66
C ASN A 103 -15.24 -4.16 -14.13
N THR A 104 -15.33 -2.94 -14.68
CA THR A 104 -14.17 -2.11 -15.02
C THR A 104 -14.16 -0.83 -14.19
N TYR A 105 -12.98 -0.24 -13.99
CA TYR A 105 -12.90 1.01 -13.24
C TYR A 105 -13.69 2.14 -13.93
N GLU A 106 -13.79 2.16 -15.26
CA GLU A 106 -14.61 3.14 -15.99
C GLU A 106 -16.10 2.99 -15.66
N SER A 107 -16.60 1.76 -15.50
CA SER A 107 -18.00 1.51 -15.17
C SER A 107 -18.35 2.02 -13.76
N PHE A 108 -17.46 1.81 -12.79
CA PHE A 108 -17.64 2.35 -11.43
C PHE A 108 -17.45 3.86 -11.38
N LEU A 109 -16.51 4.43 -12.17
CA LEU A 109 -16.36 5.88 -12.29
C LEU A 109 -17.63 6.52 -12.83
N ALA A 110 -18.21 5.95 -13.89
CA ALA A 110 -19.47 6.42 -14.47
C ALA A 110 -20.62 6.35 -13.45
N TYR A 111 -20.67 5.29 -12.63
CA TYR A 111 -21.65 5.15 -11.55
C TYR A 111 -21.50 6.26 -10.49
N VAL A 112 -20.29 6.45 -9.96
CA VAL A 112 -19.99 7.44 -8.92
C VAL A 112 -20.30 8.86 -9.41
N GLN A 113 -19.95 9.18 -10.65
CA GLN A 113 -20.23 10.48 -11.27
C GLN A 113 -21.73 10.72 -11.48
N ARG A 114 -22.48 9.69 -11.86
CA ARG A 114 -23.92 9.79 -12.13
C ARG A 114 -24.74 9.83 -10.84
N TYR A 115 -24.31 9.09 -9.81
CA TYR A 115 -25.03 8.91 -8.56
C TYR A 115 -24.15 9.16 -7.33
N PRO A 116 -23.66 10.39 -7.12
CA PRO A 116 -22.75 10.70 -6.01
C PRO A 116 -23.38 10.61 -4.62
N GLN A 117 -24.72 10.64 -4.53
CA GLN A 117 -25.47 10.54 -3.27
C GLN A 117 -26.05 9.14 -3.02
N SER A 118 -25.67 8.15 -3.83
CA SER A 118 -26.14 6.77 -3.63
C SER A 118 -25.56 6.18 -2.35
N LEU A 119 -26.34 5.31 -1.68
CA LEU A 119 -25.84 4.49 -0.57
C LEU A 119 -24.67 3.58 -1.00
N ARG A 120 -24.55 3.28 -2.30
CA ARG A 120 -23.46 2.47 -2.86
C ARG A 120 -22.24 3.26 -3.31
N THR A 121 -22.27 4.60 -3.26
CA THR A 121 -21.17 5.42 -3.82
C THR A 121 -19.83 5.11 -3.16
N ALA A 122 -19.78 5.01 -1.84
CA ALA A 122 -18.55 4.68 -1.13
C ALA A 122 -17.99 3.30 -1.52
N GLU A 123 -18.86 2.29 -1.70
CA GLU A 123 -18.44 0.95 -2.16
C GLU A 123 -17.96 1.01 -3.63
N ALA A 124 -18.65 1.77 -4.48
CA ALA A 124 -18.28 1.97 -5.88
C ALA A 124 -16.94 2.70 -6.02
N GLU A 125 -16.66 3.71 -5.19
CA GLU A 125 -15.39 4.43 -5.14
C GLU A 125 -14.24 3.49 -4.75
N GLN A 126 -14.42 2.67 -3.70
CA GLN A 126 -13.40 1.69 -3.30
C GLN A 126 -13.10 0.69 -4.43
N ARG A 127 -14.13 0.21 -5.14
CA ARG A 127 -13.96 -0.69 -6.30
C ARG A 127 -13.29 0.02 -7.47
N TYR A 128 -13.67 1.27 -7.75
CA TYR A 128 -13.04 2.11 -8.77
C TYR A 128 -11.55 2.25 -8.50
N GLU A 129 -11.15 2.71 -7.31
CA GLU A 129 -9.76 2.93 -6.96
C GLU A 129 -8.94 1.63 -7.05
N ARG A 130 -9.48 0.52 -6.56
CA ARG A 130 -8.82 -0.80 -6.62
C ARG A 130 -8.58 -1.24 -8.07
N LEU A 131 -9.64 -1.24 -8.89
CA LEU A 131 -9.55 -1.70 -10.28
C LEU A 131 -8.68 -0.77 -11.13
N LEU A 132 -8.72 0.54 -10.86
CA LEU A 132 -7.85 1.51 -11.50
C LEU A 132 -6.38 1.22 -11.18
N TYR A 133 -6.05 1.05 -9.89
CA TYR A 133 -4.70 0.69 -9.46
C TYR A 133 -4.23 -0.62 -10.11
N GLU A 134 -5.04 -1.68 -10.04
CA GLU A 134 -4.74 -2.97 -10.65
C GLU A 134 -4.51 -2.85 -12.16
N ALA A 135 -5.38 -2.10 -12.88
CA ALA A 135 -5.27 -1.94 -14.31
C ALA A 135 -4.03 -1.13 -14.74
N LYS A 136 -3.73 -0.04 -14.03
CA LYS A 136 -2.63 0.88 -14.36
C LYS A 136 -1.25 0.37 -13.91
N THR A 137 -1.20 -0.54 -12.95
CA THR A 137 0.07 -1.04 -12.37
C THR A 137 0.26 -2.55 -12.55
N LYS A 138 -0.55 -3.20 -13.39
CA LYS A 138 -0.56 -4.65 -13.62
C LYS A 138 0.81 -5.25 -13.98
N ASP A 139 1.62 -4.51 -14.74
CA ASP A 139 2.94 -4.96 -15.17
C ASP A 139 3.98 -4.91 -14.04
N GLY A 140 3.68 -4.24 -12.93
CA GLY A 140 4.55 -4.07 -11.78
C GLY A 140 5.80 -3.23 -12.06
N LYS A 141 5.88 -2.57 -13.23
CA LYS A 141 7.09 -1.87 -13.66
C LYS A 141 7.22 -0.50 -13.02
N LEU A 142 8.45 -0.09 -12.76
CA LEU A 142 8.77 1.22 -12.22
C LEU A 142 8.09 2.34 -13.02
N THR A 143 8.19 2.31 -14.35
CA THR A 143 7.59 3.34 -15.22
C THR A 143 6.08 3.49 -15.03
N SER A 144 5.37 2.37 -14.87
CA SER A 144 3.91 2.34 -14.74
C SER A 144 3.47 2.79 -13.34
N LEU A 145 4.21 2.39 -12.31
CA LEU A 145 4.00 2.84 -10.93
C LEU A 145 4.25 4.35 -10.77
N GLU A 146 5.31 4.87 -11.36
CA GLU A 146 5.61 6.31 -11.35
C GLU A 146 4.58 7.12 -12.12
N ALA A 147 4.13 6.63 -13.28
CA ALA A 147 3.05 7.26 -14.04
C ALA A 147 1.74 7.29 -13.23
N PHE A 148 1.43 6.20 -12.52
CA PHE A 148 0.24 6.12 -11.67
C PHE A 148 0.25 7.17 -10.56
N LEU A 149 1.36 7.35 -9.81
CA LEU A 149 1.43 8.39 -8.76
C LEU A 149 1.45 9.81 -9.32
N LYS A 150 1.93 9.99 -10.56
CA LYS A 150 1.88 11.28 -11.25
C LYS A 150 0.45 11.65 -11.64
N GLU A 151 -0.33 10.69 -12.12
CA GLU A 151 -1.72 10.89 -12.55
C GLU A 151 -2.68 10.94 -11.34
N TYR A 152 -2.43 10.13 -10.30
CA TYR A 152 -3.31 9.98 -9.12
C TYR A 152 -2.56 10.23 -7.81
N PRO A 153 -2.12 11.48 -7.53
CA PRO A 153 -1.27 11.76 -6.37
C PRO A 153 -1.96 11.59 -5.01
N GLN A 154 -3.28 11.60 -4.92
CA GLN A 154 -4.01 11.44 -3.65
C GLN A 154 -4.65 10.05 -3.50
N THR A 155 -4.20 9.07 -4.29
CA THR A 155 -4.71 7.70 -4.23
C THR A 155 -4.43 7.05 -2.87
N THR A 156 -5.41 6.32 -2.36
CA THR A 156 -5.30 5.48 -1.15
C THR A 156 -4.23 4.40 -1.28
N TYR A 157 -3.88 4.02 -2.52
CA TYR A 157 -2.82 3.04 -2.83
C TYR A 157 -1.41 3.62 -2.82
N ARG A 158 -1.23 4.92 -2.54
CA ARG A 158 0.08 5.58 -2.56
C ARG A 158 1.13 4.83 -1.73
N PRO A 159 0.88 4.42 -0.47
CA PRO A 159 1.88 3.70 0.32
C PRO A 159 2.32 2.37 -0.34
N ALA A 160 1.37 1.62 -0.90
CA ALA A 160 1.66 0.36 -1.58
C ALA A 160 2.48 0.58 -2.88
N VAL A 161 2.16 1.63 -3.63
CA VAL A 161 2.89 1.99 -4.86
C VAL A 161 4.29 2.49 -4.52
N GLU A 162 4.43 3.38 -3.54
CA GLU A 162 5.73 3.90 -3.09
C GLU A 162 6.63 2.80 -2.54
N LYS A 163 6.07 1.80 -1.85
CA LYS A 163 6.80 0.58 -1.46
C LYS A 163 7.40 -0.12 -2.68
N ARG A 164 6.60 -0.39 -3.70
CA ARG A 164 7.06 -1.06 -4.94
C ARG A 164 8.09 -0.20 -5.67
N ILE A 165 7.88 1.11 -5.73
CA ILE A 165 8.86 2.03 -6.32
C ILE A 165 10.17 1.97 -5.54
N PHE A 166 10.14 2.03 -4.20
CA PHE A 166 11.32 1.91 -3.36
C PHE A 166 12.07 0.59 -3.63
N GLU A 167 11.36 -0.53 -3.63
CA GLU A 167 11.92 -1.87 -3.87
C GLU A 167 12.63 -1.98 -5.22
N ILE A 168 12.04 -1.43 -6.28
CA ILE A 168 12.58 -1.52 -7.64
C ILE A 168 13.65 -0.46 -7.88
N SER A 169 13.37 0.81 -7.56
CA SER A 169 14.25 1.93 -7.90
C SER A 169 15.55 1.92 -7.11
N THR A 170 15.58 1.28 -5.94
CA THR A 170 16.79 1.17 -5.10
C THR A 170 17.41 -0.23 -5.11
N SER A 171 16.96 -1.09 -6.04
CA SER A 171 17.44 -2.48 -6.16
C SER A 171 18.92 -2.59 -6.53
N SER A 172 19.52 -1.54 -7.09
CA SER A 172 20.93 -1.50 -7.50
C SER A 172 21.93 -1.51 -6.35
N GLY A 173 21.47 -1.21 -5.13
CA GLY A 173 22.33 -0.97 -3.98
C GLY A 173 23.16 0.33 -4.05
N ASP A 174 23.01 1.14 -5.11
CA ASP A 174 23.77 2.38 -5.28
C ASP A 174 23.23 3.48 -4.38
N GLU A 175 24.13 4.18 -3.68
CA GLU A 175 23.80 5.31 -2.80
C GLU A 175 22.91 6.35 -3.51
N LYS A 176 23.20 6.62 -4.79
CA LYS A 176 22.48 7.64 -5.58
C LYS A 176 21.01 7.30 -5.74
N ASP A 177 20.67 6.02 -5.87
CA ASP A 177 19.29 5.60 -6.13
C ASP A 177 18.43 5.77 -4.87
N PHE A 178 18.98 5.46 -3.70
CA PHE A 178 18.34 5.77 -2.41
C PHE A 178 18.17 7.28 -2.20
N ILE A 179 19.20 8.07 -2.49
CA ILE A 179 19.13 9.54 -2.40
C ILE A 179 18.05 10.10 -3.34
N ASN A 180 17.98 9.59 -4.58
CA ASN A 180 16.99 10.02 -5.57
C ASN A 180 15.57 9.66 -5.12
N PHE A 181 15.37 8.46 -4.58
CA PHE A 181 14.09 8.06 -3.99
C PHE A 181 13.68 9.02 -2.86
N ALA A 182 14.56 9.25 -1.88
CA ALA A 182 14.27 10.12 -0.73
C ALA A 182 13.97 11.56 -1.13
N LYS A 183 14.58 12.06 -2.22
CA LYS A 183 14.29 13.39 -2.77
C LYS A 183 12.96 13.45 -3.50
N LYS A 184 12.65 12.44 -4.33
CA LYS A 184 11.46 12.41 -5.18
C LYS A 184 10.18 12.11 -4.38
N TYR A 185 10.27 11.26 -3.37
CA TYR A 185 9.16 10.81 -2.52
C TYR A 185 9.39 11.21 -1.05
N SER A 186 9.66 12.49 -0.79
CA SER A 186 10.11 13.00 0.52
C SER A 186 9.11 12.82 1.67
N THR A 187 7.84 12.55 1.36
CA THR A 187 6.78 12.25 2.34
C THR A 187 6.52 10.76 2.51
N SER A 188 7.26 9.90 1.80
CA SER A 188 7.07 8.45 1.84
C SER A 188 7.51 7.86 3.17
N GLU A 189 6.82 6.83 3.64
CA GLU A 189 7.22 6.05 4.82
C GLU A 189 8.57 5.31 4.62
N TYR A 190 9.02 5.17 3.38
CA TYR A 190 10.31 4.55 3.04
C TYR A 190 11.48 5.55 2.99
N VAL A 191 11.28 6.83 3.26
CA VAL A 191 12.39 7.81 3.27
C VAL A 191 13.43 7.46 4.33
N ASP A 192 13.00 7.11 5.54
CA ASP A 192 13.94 6.73 6.60
C ASP A 192 14.68 5.43 6.26
N ALA A 193 14.09 4.56 5.43
CA ALA A 193 14.79 3.41 4.85
C ALA A 193 16.01 3.82 4.04
N ALA A 194 15.77 4.72 3.10
CA ALA A 194 16.79 5.21 2.21
C ALA A 194 17.88 5.93 3.01
N ARG A 195 17.49 6.75 3.99
CA ARG A 195 18.44 7.46 4.87
C ARG A 195 19.33 6.49 5.64
N ASP A 196 18.75 5.49 6.29
CA ASP A 196 19.48 4.50 7.08
C ASP A 196 20.50 3.74 6.23
N ILE A 197 20.09 3.30 5.04
CA ILE A 197 20.95 2.54 4.13
C ILE A 197 22.07 3.44 3.59
N VAL A 198 21.74 4.66 3.13
CA VAL A 198 22.73 5.64 2.66
C VAL A 198 23.74 5.97 3.76
N PHE A 199 23.29 6.09 5.01
CA PHE A 199 24.17 6.36 6.15
C PHE A 199 25.26 5.30 6.29
N HIS A 200 24.90 4.03 6.19
CA HIS A 200 25.87 2.94 6.32
C HIS A 200 26.68 2.69 5.05
N ILE A 201 26.12 2.94 3.85
CA ILE A 201 26.90 2.93 2.59
C ILE A 201 27.99 4.01 2.64
N ALA A 202 27.64 5.23 3.06
CA ALA A 202 28.60 6.34 3.12
C ALA A 202 29.73 6.05 4.11
N ARG A 203 29.42 5.49 5.29
CA ARG A 203 30.43 5.07 6.27
C ARG A 203 31.34 3.96 5.72
N GLN A 204 30.76 2.95 5.08
CA GLN A 204 31.53 1.83 4.51
C GLN A 204 32.51 2.28 3.42
N ASN A 205 32.12 3.30 2.64
CA ASN A 205 32.91 3.84 1.55
C ASN A 205 33.78 5.04 1.94
N ASP A 206 33.74 5.47 3.21
CA ASP A 206 34.40 6.68 3.71
C ASP A 206 34.03 7.95 2.90
N THR A 207 32.75 8.07 2.53
CA THR A 207 32.21 9.24 1.80
C THR A 207 31.38 10.15 2.71
N PRO A 208 31.33 11.47 2.42
CA PRO A 208 30.51 12.39 3.19
C PRO A 208 29.01 12.06 3.07
N PHE A 209 28.34 11.88 4.21
CA PHE A 209 26.89 11.69 4.23
C PHE A 209 26.15 12.95 3.71
N PRO A 210 25.16 12.82 2.81
CA PRO A 210 24.44 13.97 2.27
C PRO A 210 23.66 14.74 3.35
N SER A 211 24.02 16.00 3.59
CA SER A 211 23.36 16.85 4.60
C SER A 211 21.85 17.00 4.38
N SER A 212 21.38 16.95 3.12
CA SER A 212 19.96 16.97 2.76
C SER A 212 19.15 15.78 3.29
N LEU A 213 19.81 14.67 3.65
CA LEU A 213 19.18 13.48 4.22
C LEU A 213 19.29 13.41 5.74
N LEU A 214 19.97 14.37 6.38
CA LEU A 214 20.25 14.35 7.80
C LEU A 214 19.03 14.76 8.64
N ASN A 215 18.58 13.88 9.52
CA ASN A 215 17.53 14.13 10.50
C ASN A 215 18.11 14.17 11.92
N ASP A 216 17.27 14.46 12.91
CA ASP A 216 17.72 14.61 14.31
C ASP A 216 18.22 13.29 14.91
N SER A 217 17.61 12.16 14.54
CA SER A 217 18.06 10.83 14.96
C SER A 217 19.49 10.54 14.49
N LEU A 218 19.80 10.77 13.20
CA LEU A 218 21.14 10.57 12.66
C LEU A 218 22.15 11.56 13.24
N ARG A 219 21.76 12.83 13.47
CA ARG A 219 22.63 13.80 14.17
C ARG A 219 23.01 13.32 15.56
N ASN A 220 22.03 12.76 16.29
CA ASN A 220 22.27 12.22 17.62
C ASN A 220 23.25 11.05 17.58
N ILE A 221 23.04 10.08 16.68
CA ILE A 221 23.95 8.94 16.49
C ILE A 221 25.37 9.40 16.15
N ILE A 222 25.53 10.30 15.17
CA ILE A 222 26.85 10.86 14.79
C ILE A 222 27.55 11.51 15.99
N ASN A 223 26.81 12.19 16.85
CA ASN A 223 27.39 12.81 18.04
C ASN A 223 27.77 11.78 19.11
N LEU A 224 26.96 10.75 19.33
CA LEU A 224 27.22 9.66 20.28
C LEU A 224 28.38 8.77 19.83
N GLU A 225 28.63 8.72 18.52
CA GLU A 225 29.75 8.01 17.92
C GLU A 225 31.10 8.72 18.03
N LYS A 226 31.12 9.99 18.48
CA LYS A 226 32.39 10.72 18.71
C LYS A 226 33.13 10.16 19.92
N GLY A 227 34.44 10.04 19.77
CA GLY A 227 35.31 9.50 20.80
C GLY A 227 35.04 8.02 21.06
N TYR A 228 35.42 7.56 22.24
CA TYR A 228 35.22 6.19 22.68
C TYR A 228 34.38 6.13 23.94
N TRP A 229 33.81 4.96 24.18
CA TRP A 229 33.09 4.67 25.41
C TRP A 229 33.89 3.72 26.29
N ILE A 230 33.64 3.80 27.60
CA ILE A 230 34.21 2.89 28.61
C ILE A 230 33.04 2.23 29.36
N PRO A 231 33.06 0.90 29.58
CA PRO A 231 32.05 0.26 30.39
C PRO A 231 32.27 0.58 31.88
N ILE A 232 31.18 0.79 32.60
CA ILE A 232 31.19 0.96 34.05
C ILE A 232 30.35 -0.10 34.72
N PHE A 233 30.75 -0.53 35.91
CA PHE A 233 30.01 -1.50 36.70
C PHE A 233 29.61 -0.90 38.06
N ARG A 234 28.32 -0.68 38.27
CA ARG A 234 27.77 -0.11 39.52
C ARG A 234 26.49 -0.85 39.91
N GLY A 235 26.36 -1.20 41.19
CA GLY A 235 25.14 -1.85 41.70
C GLY A 235 24.85 -3.22 41.10
N GLY A 236 25.87 -3.94 40.58
CA GLY A 236 25.69 -5.25 39.96
C GLY A 236 25.32 -5.22 38.47
N PHE A 237 25.32 -4.05 37.84
CA PHE A 237 24.99 -3.88 36.42
C PHE A 237 26.06 -3.08 35.68
N TYR A 238 26.17 -3.36 34.38
CA TYR A 238 26.97 -2.62 33.42
C TYR A 238 26.21 -1.45 32.80
N GLY A 239 26.90 -0.34 32.62
CA GLY A 239 26.51 0.83 31.83
C GLY A 239 27.71 1.35 31.02
N PHE A 240 27.56 2.50 30.38
CA PHE A 240 28.60 3.08 29.52
C PHE A 240 28.74 4.59 29.76
N ILE A 241 29.99 5.05 29.84
CA ILE A 241 30.36 6.46 29.90
C ILE A 241 31.13 6.85 28.64
N ASN A 242 31.13 8.13 28.28
CA ASN A 242 32.00 8.65 27.21
C ASN A 242 33.43 8.94 27.74
N ASP A 243 34.31 9.31 26.82
CA ASP A 243 35.69 9.76 27.05
C ASP A 243 35.83 10.98 27.98
N GLN A 244 34.73 11.68 28.28
CA GLN A 244 34.67 12.78 29.25
C GLN A 244 34.18 12.35 30.64
N GLY A 245 33.85 11.07 30.83
CA GLY A 245 33.36 10.53 32.10
C GLY A 245 31.86 10.75 32.36
N HIS A 246 31.10 11.22 31.38
CA HIS A 246 29.65 11.38 31.50
C HIS A 246 28.93 10.07 31.22
N ASP A 247 27.97 9.70 32.07
CA ASP A 247 27.06 8.57 31.87
C ASP A 247 26.23 8.76 30.58
N ILE A 248 26.45 7.89 29.58
CA ILE A 248 25.64 7.85 28.35
C ILE A 248 24.52 6.83 28.46
N ILE A 249 24.85 5.63 28.96
CA ILE A 249 23.87 4.60 29.30
C ILE A 249 24.06 4.23 30.76
N THR A 250 23.05 4.56 31.57
CA THR A 250 23.09 4.21 33.00
C THR A 250 23.15 2.70 33.20
N PRO A 251 23.83 2.22 34.25
CA PRO A 251 23.98 0.79 34.53
C PRO A 251 22.65 0.04 34.59
N LYS A 252 22.45 -0.89 33.64
CA LYS A 252 21.21 -1.68 33.52
C LYS A 252 21.40 -3.08 32.91
N PHE A 253 22.58 -3.38 32.37
CA PHE A 253 22.86 -4.67 31.74
C PHE A 253 23.49 -5.62 32.75
N LYS A 254 23.05 -6.89 32.78
CA LYS A 254 23.66 -7.88 33.67
C LYS A 254 25.07 -8.23 33.18
N ASN A 255 25.22 -8.42 31.88
CA ASN A 255 26.47 -8.74 31.20
C ASN A 255 26.58 -7.91 29.91
N ILE A 256 27.81 -7.73 29.43
CA ILE A 256 28.18 -7.15 28.14
C ILE A 256 29.23 -8.07 27.49
N ASN A 257 29.58 -7.85 26.21
CA ASN A 257 30.67 -8.61 25.58
C ASN A 257 31.99 -8.42 26.36
N GLU A 258 32.71 -9.51 26.57
CA GLU A 258 33.97 -9.54 27.34
C GLU A 258 35.07 -8.70 26.68
N ASP A 259 35.05 -8.58 25.35
CA ASP A 259 36.01 -7.76 24.59
C ASP A 259 35.95 -6.27 24.99
N TYR A 260 34.79 -5.82 25.48
CA TYR A 260 34.60 -4.44 25.95
C TYR A 260 35.29 -4.14 27.28
N LEU A 261 35.63 -5.16 28.07
CA LEU A 261 36.16 -4.97 29.43
C LEU A 261 37.60 -4.45 29.44
N CYS A 262 38.30 -4.55 28.32
CA CYS A 262 39.74 -4.31 28.22
C CYS A 262 40.09 -3.33 27.09
N GLY A 263 39.38 -2.20 26.97
CA GLY A 263 39.74 -1.18 25.98
C GLY A 263 38.72 -0.07 25.81
N GLU A 264 39.04 0.79 24.85
CA GLU A 264 38.17 1.82 24.32
C GLU A 264 37.13 1.20 23.37
N ILE A 265 35.85 1.50 23.56
CA ILE A 265 34.77 1.00 22.71
C ILE A 265 34.47 2.03 21.62
N SER A 266 34.82 1.70 20.37
CA SER A 266 34.56 2.50 19.17
C SER A 266 33.45 1.91 18.29
N ASP A 267 32.90 0.74 18.65
CA ASP A 267 31.79 0.09 17.97
C ASP A 267 30.52 0.96 17.92
N ASP A 268 29.77 0.91 16.82
CA ASP A 268 28.51 1.63 16.65
C ASP A 268 27.29 0.86 17.18
N VAL A 269 27.45 -0.45 17.41
CA VAL A 269 26.49 -1.34 18.06
C VAL A 269 27.15 -2.12 19.19
N LEU A 270 26.41 -2.38 20.27
CA LEU A 270 26.93 -3.00 21.48
C LEU A 270 26.17 -4.30 21.80
N GLU A 271 26.95 -5.35 22.08
CA GLU A 271 26.45 -6.63 22.54
C GLU A 271 26.24 -6.62 24.07
N THR A 272 24.99 -6.78 24.50
CA THR A 272 24.60 -6.71 25.91
C THR A 272 23.66 -7.84 26.32
N SER A 273 23.39 -7.99 27.62
CA SER A 273 22.40 -8.94 28.12
C SER A 273 20.95 -8.66 27.67
N ALA A 274 20.66 -7.47 27.14
CA ALA A 274 19.35 -7.15 26.55
C ALA A 274 19.26 -7.56 25.06
N GLY A 275 20.40 -7.89 24.45
CA GLY A 275 20.60 -8.14 23.03
C GLY A 275 21.54 -7.10 22.41
N LEU A 276 21.40 -6.89 21.10
CA LEU A 276 22.18 -5.91 20.35
C LEU A 276 21.52 -4.53 20.44
N ILE A 277 22.28 -3.53 20.87
CA ILE A 277 21.79 -2.16 21.03
C ILE A 277 22.62 -1.18 20.20
N SER A 278 22.04 -0.04 19.84
CA SER A 278 22.77 1.09 19.26
C SER A 278 23.44 1.94 20.34
N ARG A 279 24.31 2.88 19.93
CA ARG A 279 24.79 3.95 20.82
C ARG A 279 23.72 4.90 21.34
N SER A 280 22.51 4.95 20.77
CA SER A 280 21.39 5.67 21.42
C SER A 280 20.82 4.89 22.62
N GLY A 281 21.24 3.64 22.81
CA GLY A 281 20.67 2.72 23.80
C GLY A 281 19.38 2.05 23.33
N GLU A 282 18.97 2.26 22.08
CA GLU A 282 17.85 1.59 21.45
C GLU A 282 18.19 0.13 21.15
N VAL A 283 17.19 -0.75 21.29
CA VAL A 283 17.38 -2.19 21.08
C VAL A 283 17.17 -2.51 19.60
N ILE A 284 18.26 -2.83 18.90
CA ILE A 284 18.25 -3.25 17.49
C ILE A 284 17.77 -4.71 17.39
N PHE A 285 18.26 -5.57 18.28
CA PHE A 285 17.83 -6.96 18.40
C PHE A 285 17.61 -7.33 19.86
N LYS A 286 16.42 -7.83 20.19
CA LYS A 286 16.05 -8.21 21.55
C LYS A 286 16.26 -9.71 21.78
N GLY A 287 16.97 -10.06 22.84
CA GLY A 287 17.13 -11.45 23.29
C GLY A 287 18.58 -11.84 23.52
N ALA A 288 18.79 -13.07 23.97
CA ALA A 288 20.14 -13.59 24.18
C ALA A 288 20.83 -13.84 22.84
N ILE A 289 21.93 -13.13 22.62
CA ILE A 289 22.81 -13.28 21.46
C ILE A 289 24.02 -14.11 21.87
N SER A 290 24.45 -15.02 21.01
CA SER A 290 25.71 -15.76 21.18
C SER A 290 26.87 -15.07 20.48
N LYS A 291 26.59 -14.36 19.38
CA LYS A 291 27.56 -13.61 18.60
C LYS A 291 26.85 -12.64 17.66
N ALA A 292 27.37 -11.43 17.50
CA ALA A 292 27.08 -10.59 16.33
C ALA A 292 28.28 -10.59 15.36
N GLU A 293 28.01 -10.68 14.06
CA GLU A 293 29.05 -10.69 13.03
C GLU A 293 28.72 -9.66 11.96
N GLU A 294 29.60 -8.67 11.78
CA GLU A 294 29.40 -7.61 10.81
C GLU A 294 29.69 -8.09 9.39
N LEU A 295 28.78 -7.80 8.47
CA LEU A 295 28.95 -8.08 7.04
C LEU A 295 29.42 -6.86 6.25
N GLY A 296 29.28 -5.66 6.81
CA GLY A 296 29.51 -4.38 6.14
C GLY A 296 28.21 -3.73 5.65
N TYR A 297 28.30 -2.47 5.22
CA TYR A 297 27.15 -1.67 4.73
C TYR A 297 25.97 -1.61 5.71
N GLY A 298 26.24 -1.73 7.01
CA GLY A 298 25.22 -1.72 8.06
C GLY A 298 24.54 -3.07 8.32
N PHE A 299 24.94 -4.14 7.64
CA PHE A 299 24.38 -5.48 7.86
C PHE A 299 25.15 -6.27 8.91
N VAL A 300 24.40 -6.99 9.75
CA VAL A 300 24.92 -7.79 10.86
C VAL A 300 24.18 -9.13 10.91
N LEU A 301 24.92 -10.23 11.05
CA LEU A 301 24.40 -11.54 11.42
C LEU A 301 24.35 -11.65 12.93
N VAL A 302 23.15 -11.75 13.49
CA VAL A 302 22.94 -12.02 14.91
C VAL A 302 22.65 -13.49 15.11
N LYS A 303 23.61 -14.19 15.72
CA LYS A 303 23.50 -15.62 16.05
C LYS A 303 22.87 -15.75 17.43
N THR A 304 21.82 -16.56 17.50
CA THR A 304 21.18 -17.01 18.75
C THR A 304 21.35 -18.52 18.86
N LYS A 305 20.91 -19.10 19.99
CA LYS A 305 21.00 -20.56 20.20
C LYS A 305 20.37 -21.40 19.09
N ASN A 306 19.28 -20.92 18.48
CA ASN A 306 18.47 -21.72 17.54
C ASN A 306 18.42 -21.14 16.12
N CYS A 307 18.93 -19.93 15.90
CA CYS A 307 18.64 -19.17 14.69
C CYS A 307 19.71 -18.12 14.43
N THR A 308 20.01 -17.89 13.15
CA THR A 308 20.79 -16.74 12.69
C THR A 308 19.85 -15.75 12.03
N HIS A 309 19.94 -14.48 12.43
CA HIS A 309 19.13 -13.40 11.91
C HIS A 309 19.99 -12.42 11.12
N LEU A 310 19.56 -12.05 9.93
CA LEU A 310 20.11 -10.92 9.20
C LEU A 310 19.35 -9.64 9.57
N ILE A 311 20.07 -8.68 10.12
CA ILE A 311 19.51 -7.38 10.50
C ILE A 311 20.38 -6.26 9.94
N HIS A 312 19.76 -5.10 9.77
CA HIS A 312 20.47 -3.85 9.53
C HIS A 312 20.63 -3.09 10.85
N LYS A 313 21.75 -2.39 11.05
CA LYS A 313 22.08 -1.65 12.27
C LYS A 313 21.06 -0.56 12.63
N SER A 314 20.24 -0.12 11.69
CA SER A 314 19.10 0.78 11.99
C SER A 314 17.89 0.08 12.65
N GLY A 315 17.97 -1.22 12.92
CA GLY A 315 16.87 -2.01 13.49
C GLY A 315 15.92 -2.61 12.46
N ARG A 316 16.14 -2.35 11.17
CA ARG A 316 15.40 -2.98 10.08
C ARG A 316 15.73 -4.47 10.00
N LYS A 317 14.69 -5.29 9.94
CA LYS A 317 14.81 -6.75 9.83
C LYS A 317 14.60 -7.19 8.39
N PHE A 318 15.43 -8.11 7.93
CA PHE A 318 15.39 -8.65 6.57
C PHE A 318 14.66 -9.99 6.58
N ASN A 319 13.34 -9.96 6.33
CA ASN A 319 12.41 -11.08 6.53
C ASN A 319 12.46 -11.68 7.95
N ASN A 320 11.35 -12.19 8.46
CA ASN A 320 11.30 -12.76 9.82
C ASN A 320 11.88 -14.19 9.91
N ASP A 321 12.72 -14.57 8.94
CA ASP A 321 13.17 -15.95 8.75
C ASP A 321 14.54 -16.21 9.37
N CYS A 322 14.70 -17.43 9.88
CA CYS A 322 16.01 -17.96 10.23
C CYS A 322 16.78 -18.30 8.96
N ILE A 323 17.95 -17.70 8.81
CA ILE A 323 18.83 -17.96 7.67
C ILE A 323 19.99 -18.87 8.09
N ALA A 324 20.59 -19.54 7.12
CA ALA A 324 21.80 -20.33 7.35
C ALA A 324 23.04 -19.42 7.37
N ASP A 325 23.12 -18.46 6.44
CA ASP A 325 24.26 -17.55 6.28
C ASP A 325 23.91 -16.35 5.37
N ALA A 326 24.72 -15.28 5.39
CA ALA A 326 24.61 -14.19 4.42
C ALA A 326 25.96 -13.51 4.11
N LEU A 327 26.07 -12.94 2.91
CA LEU A 327 27.29 -12.30 2.40
C LEU A 327 26.95 -11.04 1.61
N ILE A 328 27.86 -10.05 1.63
CA ILE A 328 27.78 -8.91 0.72
C ILE A 328 28.36 -9.31 -0.65
N ILE A 329 27.63 -9.01 -1.72
CA ILE A 329 28.00 -9.30 -3.10
C ILE A 329 28.19 -7.99 -3.86
N ALA A 330 29.39 -7.82 -4.44
CA ALA A 330 29.78 -6.65 -5.24
C ALA A 330 29.57 -5.28 -4.55
N GLY A 331 29.51 -5.24 -3.21
CA GLY A 331 29.20 -4.02 -2.45
C GLY A 331 27.80 -3.45 -2.71
N ARG A 332 26.90 -4.22 -3.31
CA ARG A 332 25.58 -3.74 -3.79
C ARG A 332 24.40 -4.63 -3.40
N PHE A 333 24.66 -5.90 -3.12
CA PHE A 333 23.63 -6.89 -2.86
C PHE A 333 23.96 -7.75 -1.64
N LEU A 334 22.94 -8.45 -1.14
CA LEU A 334 23.04 -9.49 -0.12
C LEU A 334 22.78 -10.85 -0.77
N ALA A 335 23.75 -11.76 -0.72
CA ALA A 335 23.48 -13.17 -0.90
C ALA A 335 23.03 -13.75 0.44
N VAL A 336 21.87 -14.39 0.46
CA VAL A 336 21.30 -14.98 1.68
C VAL A 336 21.08 -16.47 1.46
N LYS A 337 21.59 -17.30 2.36
CA LYS A 337 21.47 -18.75 2.31
C LYS A 337 20.28 -19.21 3.15
N THR A 338 19.35 -19.90 2.51
CA THR A 338 18.19 -20.53 3.16
C THR A 338 18.23 -22.03 2.90
N GLY A 339 18.35 -22.82 3.98
CA GLY A 339 18.66 -24.24 3.86
C GLY A 339 20.02 -24.46 3.18
N LEU A 340 20.01 -25.05 1.99
CA LEU A 340 21.23 -25.32 1.21
C LEU A 340 21.48 -24.31 0.08
N ASN A 341 20.48 -23.50 -0.27
CA ASN A 341 20.52 -22.66 -1.47
C ASN A 341 20.67 -21.17 -1.11
N TRP A 342 21.33 -20.44 -2.00
CA TRP A 342 21.50 -19.00 -1.94
C TRP A 342 20.48 -18.30 -2.84
N GLY A 343 19.91 -17.22 -2.33
CA GLY A 343 19.17 -16.20 -3.08
C GLY A 343 19.93 -14.86 -3.07
N LEU A 344 19.54 -13.95 -3.94
CA LEU A 344 20.13 -12.61 -4.05
C LEU A 344 19.08 -11.53 -3.75
N TYR A 345 19.41 -10.63 -2.84
CA TYR A 345 18.54 -9.59 -2.33
C TYR A 345 19.21 -8.22 -2.48
N ALA A 346 18.42 -7.19 -2.75
CA ALA A 346 18.89 -5.81 -2.67
C ALA A 346 19.03 -5.37 -1.20
N PHE A 347 19.83 -4.32 -0.95
CA PHE A 347 19.98 -3.71 0.38
C PHE A 347 18.69 -3.09 0.95
N ASN A 348 17.62 -3.00 0.16
CA ASN A 348 16.31 -2.58 0.63
C ASN A 348 15.42 -3.75 1.11
N GLY A 349 15.89 -4.99 0.96
CA GLY A 349 15.17 -6.21 1.31
C GLY A 349 14.41 -6.87 0.15
N ASN A 350 14.34 -6.24 -1.02
CA ASN A 350 13.69 -6.83 -2.19
C ASN A 350 14.44 -8.07 -2.67
N GLU A 351 13.73 -9.19 -2.83
CA GLU A 351 14.27 -10.39 -3.45
C GLU A 351 14.44 -10.16 -4.96
N ILE A 352 15.66 -10.29 -5.44
CA ILE A 352 15.97 -10.20 -6.88
C ILE A 352 15.96 -11.61 -7.47
N LEU A 353 16.60 -12.56 -6.78
CA LEU A 353 16.69 -13.96 -7.19
C LEU A 353 16.32 -14.86 -6.03
N ALA A 354 15.26 -15.67 -6.20
CA ALA A 354 14.82 -16.64 -5.21
C ALA A 354 15.92 -17.67 -4.88
N PRO A 355 15.98 -18.20 -3.63
CA PRO A 355 16.97 -19.18 -3.21
C PRO A 355 16.95 -20.48 -4.05
N SER A 356 17.83 -20.54 -5.04
CA SER A 356 17.92 -21.64 -6.02
C SER A 356 19.33 -21.93 -6.52
N TYR A 357 20.34 -21.26 -5.94
CA TYR A 357 21.73 -21.34 -6.36
C TYR A 357 22.57 -22.08 -5.31
N LEU A 358 23.54 -22.88 -5.73
CA LEU A 358 24.46 -23.55 -4.82
C LEU A 358 25.50 -22.59 -4.25
N SER A 359 25.88 -21.57 -5.02
CA SER A 359 26.73 -20.47 -4.57
C SER A 359 26.45 -19.20 -5.35
N ILE A 360 26.66 -18.06 -4.70
CA ILE A 360 26.67 -16.73 -5.31
C ILE A 360 27.95 -16.04 -4.87
N SER A 361 28.71 -15.52 -5.83
CA SER A 361 29.95 -14.78 -5.57
C SER A 361 30.08 -13.61 -6.54
N ALA A 362 31.00 -12.69 -6.26
CA ALA A 362 31.32 -11.61 -7.19
C ALA A 362 32.83 -11.49 -7.44
N TYR A 363 33.18 -11.05 -8.63
CA TYR A 363 34.51 -10.58 -8.98
C TYR A 363 34.37 -9.19 -9.61
N ASN A 364 34.75 -8.15 -8.86
CA ASN A 364 34.41 -6.76 -9.17
C ASN A 364 32.89 -6.60 -9.41
N ASP A 365 32.51 -6.08 -10.58
CA ASP A 365 31.12 -5.82 -10.99
C ASP A 365 30.44 -7.01 -11.69
N LEU A 366 31.10 -8.17 -11.72
CA LEU A 366 30.54 -9.41 -12.28
C LEU A 366 30.08 -10.34 -11.17
N ILE A 367 28.81 -10.75 -11.26
CA ILE A 367 28.17 -11.69 -10.35
C ILE A 367 28.19 -13.08 -10.99
N ILE A 368 28.66 -14.06 -10.22
CA ILE A 368 28.79 -15.45 -10.62
C ILE A 368 27.76 -16.25 -9.84
N LEU A 369 26.85 -16.90 -10.57
CA LEU A 369 25.80 -17.74 -10.04
C LEU A 369 26.09 -19.20 -10.39
N SER A 370 26.08 -20.09 -9.40
CA SER A 370 26.25 -21.53 -9.64
C SER A 370 24.95 -22.29 -9.42
N ARG A 371 24.57 -23.09 -10.41
CA ARG A 371 23.51 -24.10 -10.33
C ARG A 371 24.12 -25.44 -10.72
N THR A 372 24.05 -26.42 -9.83
CA THR A 372 24.74 -27.71 -10.00
C THR A 372 26.23 -27.51 -10.29
N GLU A 373 26.76 -28.04 -11.39
CA GLU A 373 28.17 -27.84 -11.77
C GLU A 373 28.37 -26.60 -12.66
N LYS A 374 27.27 -26.02 -13.16
CA LYS A 374 27.35 -24.90 -14.11
C LYS A 374 27.47 -23.56 -13.39
N LYS A 375 28.28 -22.67 -13.96
CA LYS A 375 28.45 -21.28 -13.53
C LYS A 375 27.97 -20.33 -14.61
N SER A 376 27.20 -19.32 -14.21
CA SER A 376 26.71 -18.27 -15.09
C SER A 376 27.18 -16.90 -14.61
N LEU A 377 27.62 -16.06 -15.55
CA LEU A 377 28.13 -14.71 -15.26
C LEU A 377 27.11 -13.66 -15.67
N PHE A 378 26.94 -12.65 -14.81
CA PHE A 378 26.04 -11.54 -15.02
C PHE A 378 26.67 -10.22 -14.59
N THR A 379 26.37 -9.17 -15.33
CA THR A 379 26.65 -7.79 -14.91
C THR A 379 25.62 -7.32 -13.87
N ILE A 380 25.99 -6.35 -13.05
CA ILE A 380 25.06 -5.67 -12.12
C ILE A 380 23.79 -5.18 -12.85
N ASN A 381 23.92 -4.62 -14.06
CA ASN A 381 22.78 -4.12 -14.83
C ASN A 381 21.81 -5.23 -15.27
N GLU A 382 22.30 -6.44 -15.55
CA GLU A 382 21.43 -7.58 -15.87
C GLU A 382 20.67 -8.06 -14.63
N ILE A 383 21.30 -8.06 -13.46
CA ILE A 383 20.66 -8.38 -12.18
C ILE A 383 19.58 -7.36 -11.84
N ILE A 384 19.87 -6.05 -11.94
CA ILE A 384 18.90 -4.98 -11.63
C ILE A 384 17.65 -5.07 -12.51
N LYS A 385 17.79 -5.43 -13.79
CA LYS A 385 16.64 -5.59 -14.70
C LYS A 385 15.64 -6.63 -14.19
N VAL A 386 16.07 -7.62 -13.42
CA VAL A 386 15.17 -8.63 -12.84
C VAL A 386 14.22 -8.00 -11.81
N ALA A 387 14.69 -7.01 -11.04
CA ALA A 387 13.86 -6.32 -10.05
C ALA A 387 12.69 -5.56 -10.71
N ASP A 388 12.85 -5.08 -11.95
CA ASP A 388 11.80 -4.43 -12.75
C ASP A 388 11.01 -5.40 -13.65
N GLY A 389 10.97 -6.69 -13.28
CA GLY A 389 10.23 -7.74 -13.99
C GLY A 389 10.91 -8.28 -15.25
N GLY A 390 12.18 -7.94 -15.47
CA GLY A 390 13.01 -8.56 -16.50
C GLY A 390 13.30 -10.03 -16.21
N LYS A 391 13.61 -10.81 -17.25
CA LYS A 391 14.08 -12.19 -17.10
C LYS A 391 15.60 -12.22 -17.09
N LEU A 392 16.16 -13.01 -16.19
CA LEU A 392 17.58 -13.32 -16.22
C LEU A 392 17.83 -14.37 -17.31
N ILE A 393 18.59 -14.00 -18.35
CA ILE A 393 18.89 -14.88 -19.49
C ILE A 393 20.33 -15.39 -19.32
N GLU A 394 20.48 -16.68 -19.02
CA GLU A 394 21.78 -17.36 -18.88
C GLU A 394 22.46 -17.45 -20.26
N SER A 395 23.30 -16.47 -20.61
CA SER A 395 24.00 -16.40 -21.91
C SER A 395 25.47 -16.84 -21.85
N MET A 396 26.11 -16.73 -20.68
CA MET A 396 27.49 -17.11 -20.44
C MET A 396 27.56 -18.23 -19.40
N VAL A 397 27.37 -19.47 -19.84
CA VAL A 397 27.36 -20.67 -19.00
C VAL A 397 28.66 -21.45 -19.19
N PHE A 398 29.34 -21.73 -18.09
CA PHE A 398 30.61 -22.45 -18.03
C PHE A 398 30.47 -23.71 -17.18
N ASP A 399 31.19 -24.76 -17.55
CA ASP A 399 31.35 -25.98 -16.74
C ASP A 399 32.50 -25.83 -15.73
#